data_AF-A0A3P3RAY5-F1
#
_entry.id   AF-A0A3P3RAY5-F1
#
_cell.length_a   1.000
_cell.length_b   1.000
_cell.length_c   1.000
_cell.angle_alpha   90.00
_cell.angle_beta   90.00
_cell.angle_gamma   90.00
#
_symmetry.space_group_name_H-M   'P 1'
#
loop_
_entity.id
_entity.type
_entity.pdbx_description
1 polymer ?
#
loop_
_entity_poly.entity_id
_entity_poly.type
_entity_poly.pdbx_seq_one_letter_code
_entity_poly.pdbx_strand_id
1 'polypeptide(L)'
;MSNCVGIKEDYLKTYPSLLDERFEDSEELVKQAIILQLFGGVRIEHSTGERERGDSHVMLLGGSGTAKSHLLKAATQTDRANGWGSNSPLSTL
;
A
#
# COMPACT_ATOMS: atom_id res chain seq x y z
N MET A 1 -2.46 1.92 -28.74
CA MET A 1 -3.27 2.29 -27.55
C MET A 1 -3.71 0.99 -26.92
N SER A 2 -2.85 0.38 -26.11
CA SER A 2 -2.97 -1.04 -25.75
C SER A 2 -3.16 -1.18 -24.24
N ASN A 3 -4.40 -1.50 -23.87
CA ASN A 3 -4.82 -2.30 -22.72
C ASN A 3 -4.06 -2.13 -21.39
N CYS A 4 -4.35 -1.06 -20.64
CA CYS A 4 -4.13 -1.05 -19.18
C CYS A 4 -5.39 -1.43 -18.39
N VAL A 5 -6.55 -1.54 -19.05
CA VAL A 5 -7.85 -1.82 -18.38
C VAL A 5 -8.03 -3.32 -18.07
N GLY A 6 -7.32 -4.22 -18.77
CA GLY A 6 -7.49 -5.67 -18.62
C GLY A 6 -6.97 -6.25 -17.30
N ILE A 7 -6.12 -5.51 -16.59
CA ILE A 7 -5.44 -6.01 -15.38
C ILE A 7 -6.47 -6.27 -14.27
N LYS A 8 -7.43 -5.37 -14.07
CA LYS A 8 -8.41 -5.47 -12.96
C LYS A 8 -9.39 -6.62 -13.15
N GLU A 9 -9.92 -6.79 -14.36
CA GLU A 9 -10.87 -7.85 -14.69
C GLU A 9 -10.24 -9.24 -14.65
N ASP A 10 -8.96 -9.36 -15.01
CA ASP A 10 -8.25 -10.64 -15.02
C ASP A 10 -7.86 -11.10 -13.59
N TYR A 11 -7.49 -10.17 -12.71
CA TYR A 11 -7.20 -10.51 -11.30
C TYR A 11 -8.44 -11.01 -10.55
N LEU A 12 -9.61 -10.43 -10.81
CA LEU A 12 -10.87 -10.83 -10.15
C LEU A 12 -11.34 -12.23 -10.59
N LYS A 13 -11.05 -12.65 -11.82
CA LYS A 13 -11.35 -14.01 -12.30
C LYS A 13 -10.34 -15.04 -11.78
N THR A 14 -9.10 -14.64 -11.55
CA THR A 14 -8.00 -15.52 -11.13
C THR A 14 -8.08 -15.88 -9.64
N TYR A 15 -8.61 -14.99 -8.80
CA TYR A 15 -8.72 -15.20 -7.35
C TYR A 15 -10.17 -15.03 -6.86
N PRO A 16 -11.06 -16.00 -7.16
CA PRO A 16 -12.46 -15.94 -6.72
C PRO A 16 -12.61 -15.96 -5.19
N SER A 17 -11.57 -16.36 -4.45
CA SER A 17 -11.52 -16.29 -2.98
C SER A 17 -11.50 -14.85 -2.44
N LEU A 18 -11.11 -13.86 -3.25
CA LEU A 18 -11.23 -12.43 -2.89
C LEU A 18 -12.66 -11.89 -3.07
N LEU A 19 -13.54 -12.66 -3.71
CA LEU A 19 -14.97 -12.39 -3.86
C LEU A 19 -15.83 -13.22 -2.88
N ASP A 20 -15.21 -14.05 -2.03
CA ASP A 20 -15.94 -14.77 -0.98
C ASP A 20 -16.29 -13.78 0.13
N GLU A 21 -17.55 -13.40 0.24
CA GLU A 21 -18.05 -12.47 1.27
C GLU A 21 -17.95 -13.03 2.70
N ARG A 22 -17.47 -14.27 2.86
CA ARG A 22 -17.04 -14.84 4.14
C ARG A 22 -15.66 -14.27 4.49
N PHE A 23 -15.68 -13.01 4.91
CA PHE A 23 -14.54 -12.27 5.46
C PHE A 23 -14.02 -12.94 6.74
N GLU A 24 -13.28 -14.03 6.61
CA GLU A 24 -12.80 -14.71 7.82
C GLU A 24 -11.67 -13.92 8.50
N ASP A 25 -10.88 -13.08 7.81
CA ASP A 25 -9.84 -12.28 8.47
C ASP A 25 -9.58 -10.91 7.82
N SER A 26 -10.52 -9.97 8.03
CA SER A 26 -10.40 -8.58 7.57
C SER A 26 -9.08 -7.90 8.01
N GLU A 27 -8.52 -8.30 9.16
CA GLU A 27 -7.26 -7.78 9.67
C GLU A 27 -6.04 -8.27 8.88
N GLU A 28 -6.06 -9.48 8.36
CA GLU A 28 -4.95 -10.01 7.57
C GLU A 28 -4.82 -9.28 6.25
N LEU A 29 -5.94 -8.97 5.60
CA LEU A 29 -5.98 -8.16 4.39
C LEU A 29 -5.42 -6.76 4.64
N VAL A 30 -5.76 -6.15 5.77
CA VAL A 30 -5.25 -4.83 6.15
C VAL A 30 -3.72 -4.88 6.37
N LYS A 31 -3.22 -5.92 7.05
CA LYS A 31 -1.77 -6.10 7.25
C LYS A 31 -1.05 -6.31 5.92
N GLN A 32 -1.58 -7.16 5.04
CA GLN A 32 -1.03 -7.41 3.70
C GLN A 32 -0.99 -6.14 2.85
N ALA A 33 -2.08 -5.36 2.82
CA ALA A 33 -2.13 -4.09 2.09
C ALA A 33 -1.06 -3.10 2.57
N ILE A 34 -0.82 -3.05 3.88
CA ILE A 34 0.19 -2.17 4.47
C ILE A 34 1.60 -2.67 4.20
N ILE A 35 1.82 -3.97 4.19
CA ILE A 35 3.09 -4.57 3.80
C ILE A 35 3.40 -4.24 2.32
N LEU A 36 2.43 -4.41 1.42
CA LEU A 36 2.59 -4.04 0.01
C LEU A 36 2.85 -2.54 -0.17
N GLN A 37 2.19 -1.71 0.63
CA GLN A 37 2.44 -0.27 0.67
C GLN A 37 3.89 0.08 1.04
N LEU A 38 4.50 -0.65 1.98
CA LEU A 38 5.89 -0.44 2.41
C LEU A 38 6.91 -0.89 1.35
N PHE A 39 6.63 -1.98 0.63
CA PHE A 39 7.47 -2.41 -0.49
C PHE A 39 7.38 -1.47 -1.69
N GLY A 40 6.21 -0.84 -1.89
CA GLY A 40 5.91 -0.06 -3.08
C GLY A 40 5.83 -0.94 -4.33
N GLY A 41 5.78 -0.31 -5.49
CA GLY A 41 5.75 -0.97 -6.79
C GLY A 41 6.80 -0.44 -7.74
N VAL A 42 6.88 -1.07 -8.92
CA VAL A 42 7.90 -0.77 -9.93
C VAL A 42 7.60 0.58 -10.57
N ARG A 43 8.58 1.49 -10.54
CA ARG A 43 8.53 2.73 -11.30
C ARG A 43 9.00 2.44 -12.72
N ILE A 44 8.15 2.77 -13.69
CA ILE A 44 8.44 2.53 -15.11
C ILE A 44 8.70 3.88 -15.78
N GLU A 45 9.84 3.99 -16.44
CA GLU A 45 10.15 5.11 -17.33
C GLU A 45 9.88 4.67 -18.77
N HIS A 46 8.96 5.35 -19.43
CA HIS A 46 8.66 5.10 -20.83
C HIS A 46 9.70 5.76 -21.74
N SER A 47 9.94 5.19 -22.91
CA SER A 47 10.85 5.75 -23.91
C SER A 47 10.43 7.14 -24.42
N THR A 48 9.19 7.56 -24.13
CA THR A 48 8.61 8.87 -24.44
C THR A 48 8.84 9.90 -23.34
N GLY A 49 9.51 9.54 -22.24
CA GLY A 49 9.83 10.43 -21.11
C GLY A 49 8.73 10.53 -20.05
N GLU A 50 7.59 9.86 -20.25
CA GLU A 50 6.55 9.74 -19.23
C GLU A 50 6.99 8.78 -18.11
N ARG A 51 6.63 9.12 -16.87
CA ARG A 51 6.94 8.33 -15.68
C ARG A 51 5.66 7.81 -15.07
N GLU A 52 5.57 6.50 -14.92
CA GLU A 52 4.47 5.86 -14.18
C GLU A 52 4.83 5.72 -12.70
N ARG A 53 3.90 6.15 -11.84
CA ARG A 53 4.05 6.09 -10.40
C ARG A 53 3.84 4.65 -9.92
N GLY A 54 4.92 4.04 -9.41
CA GLY A 54 4.92 2.68 -8.87
C GLY A 54 4.46 2.57 -7.42
N ASP A 55 4.48 3.65 -6.65
CA ASP A 55 4.06 3.63 -5.26
C ASP A 55 2.53 3.64 -5.11
N SER A 56 2.05 2.70 -4.29
CA SER A 56 0.63 2.57 -3.94
C SER A 56 0.25 3.58 -2.86
N HIS A 57 -1.05 3.79 -2.65
CA HIS A 57 -1.57 4.53 -1.49
C HIS A 57 -2.72 3.72 -0.88
N VAL A 58 -2.69 3.49 0.44
CA VAL A 58 -3.74 2.78 1.18
C VAL A 58 -4.39 3.71 2.20
N MET A 59 -5.72 3.77 2.20
CA MET A 59 -6.51 4.53 3.18
C MET A 59 -7.28 3.56 4.10
N LEU A 60 -7.05 3.67 5.41
CA LEU A 60 -7.73 2.85 6.43
C LEU A 60 -8.94 3.59 7.01
N LEU A 61 -10.14 3.07 6.79
CA LEU A 61 -11.39 3.60 7.35
C LEU A 61 -12.01 2.61 8.35
N GLY A 62 -12.76 3.13 9.33
CA GLY A 62 -13.61 2.32 10.21
C GLY A 62 -13.90 2.99 11.56
N GLY A 63 -14.64 2.32 12.44
CA GLY A 63 -15.04 2.83 13.76
C GLY A 63 -13.89 3.13 14.74
N SER A 64 -14.22 3.78 15.85
CA SER A 64 -13.29 3.98 16.98
C SER A 64 -12.94 2.63 17.63
N GLY A 65 -11.70 2.49 18.11
CA GLY A 65 -11.27 1.29 18.82
C GLY A 65 -10.66 0.16 17.98
N THR A 66 -10.66 0.24 16.65
CA THR A 66 -10.10 -0.84 15.77
C THR A 66 -8.58 -0.76 15.55
N ALA A 67 -7.84 -0.19 16.50
CA ALA A 67 -6.37 -0.09 16.51
C ALA A 67 -5.65 0.46 15.23
N LYS A 68 -6.35 1.12 14.30
CA LYS A 68 -5.78 1.65 13.03
C LYS A 68 -4.52 2.49 13.23
N SER A 69 -4.54 3.38 14.21
CA SER A 69 -3.39 4.26 14.52
C SER A 69 -2.21 3.50 15.11
N HIS A 70 -2.45 2.41 15.86
CA HIS A 70 -1.38 1.55 16.39
C HIS A 70 -0.71 0.76 15.26
N LEU A 71 -1.49 0.28 14.30
CA LEU A 71 -0.99 -0.47 13.16
C LEU A 71 -0.12 0.42 12.26
N LEU A 72 -0.54 1.65 11.96
CA LEU A 72 0.29 2.61 11.23
C LEU A 72 1.60 2.94 11.96
N LYS A 73 1.58 3.11 13.29
CA LYS A 73 2.80 3.32 14.09
C LYS A 73 3.78 2.15 13.98
N ALA A 74 3.28 0.92 14.05
CA ALA A 74 4.11 -0.27 13.91
C ALA A 74 4.74 -0.36 12.49
N ALA A 75 3.96 -0.04 11.45
CA ALA A 75 4.46 0.02 10.08
C ALA A 75 5.57 1.07 9.92
N THR A 76 5.36 2.30 10.45
CA THR A 76 6.38 3.36 10.42
C THR A 76 7.63 3.02 11.23
N GLN A 77 7.51 2.27 12.33
CA GLN A 77 8.66 1.85 13.12
C GLN A 77 9.49 0.80 12.39
N THR A 78 8.84 -0.06 11.62
CA THR A 78 9.50 -1.11 10.83
C THR A 78 10.20 -0.52 9.61
N ASP A 79 9.64 0.54 9.04
CA ASP A 79 10.21 1.24 7.90
C ASP A 79 11.35 2.17 8.31
N ARG A 80 12.58 1.82 7.93
CA ARG A 80 13.78 2.63 8.22
C ARG A 80 13.88 3.89 7.36
N ALA A 81 13.14 3.97 6.25
CA ALA A 81 13.26 5.03 5.25
C ALA A 81 12.22 6.15 5.44
N ASN A 82 11.05 5.84 6.00
CA ASN A 82 10.01 6.83 6.25
C ASN A 82 10.23 7.52 7.60
N GLY A 83 10.88 8.69 7.56
CA GLY A 83 11.15 9.55 8.72
C GLY A 83 9.91 10.18 9.34
N TRP A 84 9.03 9.38 9.94
CA TRP A 84 7.99 9.87 10.83
C TRP A 84 8.58 10.09 12.22
N GLY A 85 8.65 11.35 12.66
CA GLY A 85 9.02 11.71 14.04
C GLY A 85 10.51 11.84 14.35
N SER A 86 11.38 11.89 13.33
CA SER A 86 12.74 12.35 13.54
C SER A 86 12.76 13.88 13.61
N ASN A 87 12.76 14.43 14.82
CA ASN A 87 13.48 15.68 15.08
C ASN A 87 14.99 15.40 14.88
N SER A 88 15.39 15.14 13.64
CA SER A 88 16.81 15.04 13.28
C SER A 88 17.35 16.44 13.14
N PRO A 89 18.43 16.81 13.86
CA PRO A 89 19.06 18.12 13.77
C PRO A 89 19.95 18.22 12.52
N LEU A 90 19.44 17.84 11.34
CA LEU A 90 20.17 17.91 10.07
C LEU A 90 19.70 19.08 9.21
N SER A 91 19.41 20.21 9.85
CA SER A 91 19.26 21.53 9.22
C SER A 91 20.30 22.55 9.71
N THR A 92 21.39 22.09 10.33
CA THR A 92 22.48 22.97 10.78
C THR A 92 23.84 22.38 10.37
N LEU A 93 24.08 22.24 9.06
CA LEU A 93 25.40 22.31 8.44
C LEU A 93 25.23 22.81 7.01
#